data_AF-A0A1G6GJQ5-F1
#
_entry.id   AF-A0A1G6GJQ5-F1
#
_cell.length_a   1.000
_cell.length_b   1.000
_cell.length_c   1.000
_cell.angle_alpha   90.00
_cell.angle_beta   90.00
_cell.angle_gamma   90.00
#
_symmetry.space_group_name_H-M   'P 1'
#
loop_
_entity.id
_entity.type
_entity.pdbx_description
1 polymer ?
#
loop_
_entity_poly.entity_id
_entity_poly.type
_entity_poly.pdbx_seq_one_letter_code
_entity_poly.pdbx_strand_id
1 'polypeptide(L)'
;MPKWQGNGYMTEASTIVTDFWFNTLNRNILRVPKATINVASKKISISSGMRLIATSKKQYIEGELDTELWEITKEEWNKKHAY
;
A
#
# COMPACT_ATOMS: atom_id res chain seq x y z
N MET A 1 14.27 8.86 -12.88
CA MET A 1 13.29 8.44 -13.90
C MET A 1 11.97 9.23 -13.78
N PRO A 2 11.95 10.54 -14.12
CA PRO A 2 10.75 11.36 -13.95
C PRO A 2 9.63 11.05 -14.96
N LYS A 3 9.98 10.60 -16.17
CA LYS A 3 9.04 10.44 -17.31
C LYS A 3 7.87 9.49 -17.07
N TRP A 4 7.99 8.55 -16.13
CA TRP A 4 6.94 7.57 -15.83
C TRP A 4 6.09 7.98 -14.61
N GLN A 5 6.48 9.02 -13.89
CA GLN A 5 5.75 9.49 -12.71
C GLN A 5 4.50 10.29 -13.12
N GLY A 6 3.47 10.28 -12.29
CA GLY A 6 2.23 11.03 -12.54
C GLY A 6 1.26 10.40 -13.55
N ASN A 7 1.64 9.30 -14.22
CA ASN A 7 0.80 8.62 -15.22
C ASN A 7 -0.09 7.50 -14.66
N GLY A 8 -0.14 7.31 -13.34
CA GLY A 8 -0.98 6.27 -12.72
C GLY A 8 -0.41 4.85 -12.72
N TYR A 9 0.72 4.58 -13.39
CA TYR A 9 1.29 3.22 -13.49
C TYR A 9 1.53 2.53 -12.15
N MET A 10 2.02 3.25 -11.13
CA MET A 10 2.22 2.65 -9.82
C MET A 10 0.91 2.26 -9.15
N THR A 11 -0.18 3.00 -9.38
CA THR A 11 -1.51 2.65 -8.88
C THR A 11 -2.01 1.39 -9.57
N GLU A 12 -1.92 1.34 -10.89
CA GLU A 12 -2.30 0.16 -11.69
C GLU A 12 -1.53 -1.09 -11.26
N ALA A 13 -0.20 -1.00 -11.22
CA ALA A 13 0.66 -2.09 -10.79
C ALA A 13 0.34 -2.53 -9.35
N SER A 14 0.14 -1.58 -8.44
CA SER A 14 -0.22 -1.89 -7.04
C SER A 14 -1.55 -2.62 -6.94
N THR A 15 -2.53 -2.23 -7.75
CA THR A 15 -3.83 -2.91 -7.80
C THR A 15 -3.68 -4.35 -8.28
N ILE A 16 -2.99 -4.59 -9.40
CA ILE A 16 -2.80 -5.94 -9.96
C ILE A 16 -2.05 -6.85 -8.98
N VAL A 17 -0.97 -6.35 -8.36
CA VAL A 17 -0.18 -7.14 -7.41
C VAL A 17 -0.96 -7.42 -6.12
N THR A 18 -1.78 -6.47 -5.66
CA THR A 18 -2.63 -6.68 -4.48
C THR A 18 -3.71 -7.72 -4.76
N ASP A 19 -4.32 -7.69 -5.96
CA ASP A 19 -5.28 -8.70 -6.37
C ASP A 19 -4.64 -10.09 -6.45
N PHE A 20 -3.46 -10.20 -7.05
CA PHE A 20 -2.70 -11.44 -7.09
C PHE A 20 -2.37 -11.98 -5.68
N TRP A 21 -1.95 -11.11 -4.76
CA TRP A 21 -1.66 -11.46 -3.36
C TRP A 21 -2.87 -12.10 -2.66
N PHE A 22 -4.06 -11.53 -2.83
CA PHE A 22 -5.26 -12.01 -2.17
C PHE A 22 -5.91 -13.20 -2.89
N ASN A 23 -6.02 -13.13 -4.21
CA ASN A 23 -6.87 -14.05 -4.97
C ASN A 23 -6.07 -15.19 -5.62
N THR A 24 -4.80 -14.99 -5.95
CA THR A 24 -3.95 -16.07 -6.47
C THR A 24 -3.12 -16.73 -5.38
N LEU A 25 -2.46 -15.94 -4.52
CA LEU A 25 -1.66 -16.49 -3.41
C LEU A 25 -2.48 -16.85 -2.16
N ASN A 26 -3.79 -16.56 -2.18
CA ASN A 26 -4.74 -16.82 -1.10
C ASN A 26 -4.27 -16.32 0.28
N ARG A 27 -3.62 -15.16 0.32
CA ARG A 27 -3.27 -14.49 1.58
C ARG A 27 -4.50 -13.78 2.14
N ASN A 28 -4.58 -13.64 3.47
CA ASN A 28 -5.76 -13.05 4.12
C ASN A 28 -5.58 -11.57 4.47
N ILE A 29 -4.33 -11.13 4.67
CA ILE A 29 -3.99 -9.78 5.12
C ILE A 29 -2.80 -9.28 4.30
N LEU A 30 -2.81 -8.01 3.92
CA LEU A 30 -1.66 -7.29 3.40
C LEU A 30 -1.30 -6.16 4.36
N ARG A 31 -0.04 -6.13 4.80
CA ARG A 31 0.53 -5.05 5.62
C ARG A 31 1.72 -4.42 4.92
N VAL A 32 1.74 -3.10 4.86
CA VAL A 32 2.77 -2.36 4.11
C VAL A 32 3.26 -1.15 4.92
N PRO A 33 4.51 -1.18 5.43
CA PRO A 33 5.09 -0.04 6.14
C PRO A 33 5.48 1.06 5.16
N LYS A 34 5.33 2.31 5.57
CA LYS A 34 5.68 3.50 4.79
C LYS A 34 6.23 4.57 5.72
N ALA A 35 7.31 5.26 5.32
CA ALA A 35 7.72 6.46 6.02
C ALA A 35 6.59 7.50 5.94
N THR A 36 6.29 8.20 7.03
CA THR A 36 5.20 9.18 7.11
C THR A 36 5.36 10.28 6.06
N ILE A 37 6.61 10.63 5.72
CA ILE A 37 6.95 11.63 4.70
C ILE A 37 6.71 11.15 3.26
N ASN A 38 6.50 9.84 3.03
CA ASN A 38 6.22 9.30 1.70
C ASN A 38 4.73 9.43 1.35
N VAL A 39 4.30 10.68 1.12
CA VAL A 39 2.91 11.05 0.86
C VAL A 39 2.33 10.35 -0.38
N ALA A 40 3.13 10.17 -1.44
CA ALA A 40 2.67 9.52 -2.66
C ALA A 40 2.28 8.05 -2.41
N SER A 41 3.12 7.29 -1.70
CA SER A 41 2.82 5.90 -1.36
C SER A 41 1.66 5.80 -0.35
N LYS A 42 1.56 6.75 0.57
CA LYS A 42 0.41 6.85 1.50
C LYS A 42 -0.92 7.05 0.76
N LYS A 43 -0.95 7.91 -0.27
CA LYS A 43 -2.15 8.13 -1.10
C LYS A 43 -2.62 6.84 -1.77
N ILE A 44 -1.71 5.98 -2.23
CA ILE A 44 -2.05 4.68 -2.82
C ILE A 44 -2.71 3.77 -1.77
N SER A 45 -2.16 3.67 -0.55
CA SER A 45 -2.79 2.89 0.54
C SER A 45 -4.24 3.33 0.78
N ILE A 46 -4.45 4.65 0.90
CA ILE A 46 -5.76 5.24 1.18
C ILE A 46 -6.72 4.94 0.03
N SER A 47 -6.29 5.18 -1.23
CA SER A 47 -7.15 4.93 -2.40
C SER A 47 -7.51 3.46 -2.55
N SER A 48 -6.61 2.54 -2.17
CA SER A 48 -6.87 1.09 -2.18
C SER A 48 -7.78 0.64 -1.05
N GLY A 49 -8.13 1.50 -0.08
CA GLY A 49 -9.00 1.17 1.04
C GLY A 49 -8.27 0.59 2.26
N MET A 50 -6.95 0.77 2.36
CA MET A 50 -6.19 0.36 3.54
C MET A 50 -6.45 1.29 4.73
N ARG A 51 -6.29 0.75 5.94
CA ARG A 51 -6.34 1.48 7.21
C ARG A 51 -4.98 1.54 7.89
N LEU A 52 -4.70 2.64 8.59
CA LEU A 52 -3.53 2.79 9.45
C LEU A 52 -3.74 1.97 10.73
N ILE A 53 -2.83 1.04 11.04
CA ILE A 53 -2.95 0.18 12.24
C ILE A 53 -1.87 0.43 13.28
N ALA A 54 -0.75 1.06 12.92
CA ALA A 54 0.31 1.42 13.86
C ALA A 54 1.18 2.56 13.34
N THR A 55 1.77 3.30 14.28
CA THR A 55 2.85 4.26 14.04
C THR A 55 4.08 3.84 14.84
N SER A 56 5.27 4.05 14.29
CA SER A 56 6.56 3.65 14.90
C SER A 56 7.70 4.49 14.33
N LYS A 57 8.93 4.28 14.80
CA LYS A 57 10.15 4.79 14.16
C LYS A 57 10.91 3.63 13.52
N LYS A 58 11.52 3.85 12.34
CA LYS A 58 12.38 2.88 11.66
C LYS A 58 13.57 3.54 10.97
N GLN A 59 14.62 2.75 10.78
CA GLN A 59 15.78 3.15 10.00
C GLN A 59 15.48 3.06 8.50
N TYR A 60 15.67 4.17 7.80
CA TYR A 60 15.68 4.29 6.35
C TYR A 60 17.06 4.74 5.87
N ILE A 61 17.28 4.77 4.56
CA ILE A 61 18.56 5.22 3.97
C ILE A 61 18.90 6.66 4.41
N GLU A 62 17.89 7.51 4.61
CA GLU A 62 18.03 8.91 5.05
C GLU A 62 18.06 9.09 6.57
N GLY A 63 18.07 8.00 7.34
CA GLY A 63 18.10 8.00 8.81
C GLY A 63 16.82 7.48 9.45
N GLU A 64 16.65 7.76 10.74
CA GLU A 64 15.47 7.34 11.49
C GLU A 64 14.26 8.22 11.14
N LEU A 65 13.17 7.59 10.68
CA LEU A 65 11.94 8.29 10.33
C LEU A 65 10.73 7.69 11.03
N ASP A 66 9.74 8.55 11.25
CA ASP A 66 8.40 8.12 11.59
C ASP A 66 7.82 7.26 10.45
N THR A 67 7.19 6.16 10.85
CA THR A 67 6.70 5.10 9.98
C THR A 67 5.27 4.76 10.33
N GLU A 68 4.44 4.66 9.30
CA GLU A 68 3.06 4.20 9.36
C GLU A 68 2.96 2.76 8.83
N LEU A 69 2.22 1.91 9.52
CA LEU A 69 1.88 0.56 9.07
C LEU A 69 0.43 0.53 8.60
N TRP A 70 0.23 0.27 7.31
CA TRP A 70 -1.08 0.22 6.67
C TRP A 70 -1.51 -1.22 6.42
N GLU A 71 -2.81 -1.53 6.58
CA GLU A 71 -3.39 -2.86 6.44
C GLU A 71 -4.67 -2.86 5.60
N ILE A 72 -4.89 -3.93 4.82
CA ILE A 72 -6.21 -4.31 4.29
C ILE A 72 -6.36 -5.84 4.32
N THR A 73 -7.57 -6.34 4.49
CA THR A 73 -7.90 -7.77 4.42
C THR A 73 -8.34 -8.18 3.02
N LYS A 74 -8.29 -9.48 2.74
CA LYS A 74 -8.82 -10.07 1.50
C LYS A 74 -10.31 -9.75 1.31
N GLU A 75 -11.08 -9.80 2.39
CA GLU A 75 -12.52 -9.50 2.35
C GLU A 75 -12.77 -8.03 1.99
N GLU A 76 -12.07 -7.10 2.65
CA GLU A 76 -12.17 -5.67 2.34
C GLU A 76 -11.78 -5.37 0.88
N TRP A 77 -10.70 -6.00 0.41
CA TRP A 77 -10.25 -5.90 -0.98
C TRP A 77 -11.33 -6.41 -1.95
N ASN A 78 -11.78 -7.66 -1.77
CA ASN A 78 -12.75 -8.27 -2.67
C ASN A 78 -14.11 -7.57 -2.62
N LYS A 79 -14.52 -7.01 -1.48
CA LYS A 79 -15.75 -6.21 -1.40
C LYS A 79 -15.66 -4.93 -2.24
N LYS A 80 -14.48 -4.33 -2.34
CA LYS A 80 -14.23 -3.13 -3.13
C LYS A 80 -14.01 -3.40 -4.61
N HIS A 81 -13.49 -4.57 -4.94
CA HIS A 81 -13.12 -4.99 -6.30
C HIS A 81 -14.03 -6.09 -6.89
N ALA A 82 -15.15 -6.41 -6.22
CA ALA A 82 -16.17 -7.29 -6.78
C ALA A 82 -16.82 -6.59 -7.99
N TYR A 83 -16.62 -7.19 -9.17
CA TYR A 83 -17.41 -6.92 -10.36
C TYR A 83 -18.66 -7.79 -10.36
#